data_AF-A0A820D9Z6-F1
#
_entry.id   AF-A0A820D9Z6-F1
#
_cell.length_a   1.000
_cell.length_b   1.000
_cell.length_c   1.000
_cell.angle_alpha   90.00
_cell.angle_beta   90.00
_cell.angle_gamma   90.00
#
_symmetry.space_group_name_H-M   'P 1'
#
loop_
_entity.id
_entity.type
_entity.pdbx_description
1 polymer ?
#
loop_
_entity_poly.entity_id
_entity_poly.type
_entity_poly.pdbx_seq_one_letter_code
_entity_poly.pdbx_strand_id
1 'polypeptide(L)'
;FPNGTYDILVAIIHLSITTDIELASNIPQIDFIIGGHEHENHYYLRGTKYIPIFKADTNAFTVYIHRCIYNLDRKRFHIYSTLVPITPEIPEEETTASVANYWFNLGIQGFQALGYEPNEIVSCLPIGIELDGQVQSCRRCITLLTAAICETMLLLTVENKTTIRIINGGRVRIDDILRETITQYDILRVVPFPDRVIVLCVPGQLLAQVLTTGMSFKGYGMFIAYTRVKTFDNGNT
;
A
#
# COMPACT_ATOMS: atom_id res chain seq x y z
N PHE A 1 -24.86 -7.00 18.72
CA PHE A 1 -24.54 -8.40 18.39
C PHE A 1 -25.54 -9.31 19.08
N PRO A 2 -26.57 -9.80 18.39
CA PRO A 2 -27.96 -9.52 18.76
C PRO A 2 -28.44 -10.05 20.12
N ASN A 3 -27.76 -11.00 20.76
CA ASN A 3 -28.21 -11.59 22.03
C ASN A 3 -27.19 -11.47 23.19
N GLY A 4 -26.07 -10.77 23.00
CA GLY A 4 -25.08 -10.53 24.06
C GLY A 4 -25.28 -9.17 24.75
N THR A 5 -25.15 -9.12 26.07
CA THR A 5 -25.05 -7.87 26.82
C THR A 5 -23.60 -7.41 26.85
N TYR A 6 -23.34 -6.17 26.48
CA TYR A 6 -22.01 -5.54 26.53
C TYR A 6 -22.13 -4.07 26.92
N ASP A 7 -21.11 -3.59 27.60
CA ASP A 7 -21.00 -2.19 28.02
C ASP A 7 -20.30 -1.31 26.96
N ILE A 8 -19.40 -1.91 26.18
CA ILE A 8 -18.64 -1.29 25.08
C ILE A 8 -18.53 -2.28 23.94
N LEU A 9 -18.69 -1.80 22.70
CA LEU A 9 -18.48 -2.56 21.48
C LEU A 9 -17.46 -1.87 20.58
N VAL A 10 -16.31 -2.50 20.41
CA VAL A 10 -15.25 -2.05 19.50
C VAL A 10 -15.27 -2.92 18.25
N ALA A 11 -15.33 -2.30 17.07
CA ALA A 11 -15.18 -3.03 15.81
C ALA A 11 -13.72 -2.93 15.34
N ILE A 12 -13.03 -4.07 15.30
CA ILE A 12 -11.70 -4.17 14.69
C ILE A 12 -11.88 -4.84 13.34
N ILE A 13 -11.67 -4.09 12.26
CA ILE A 13 -12.06 -4.50 10.91
C ILE A 13 -10.97 -4.16 9.90
N HIS A 14 -10.99 -4.85 8.77
CA HIS A 14 -10.09 -4.60 7.64
C HIS A 14 -10.92 -4.54 6.35
N LEU A 15 -11.73 -3.49 6.24
CA LEU A 15 -12.65 -3.25 5.13
C LEU A 15 -12.36 -1.89 4.50
N SER A 16 -12.98 -1.61 3.36
CA SER A 16 -12.85 -0.31 2.75
C SER A 16 -13.40 0.79 3.66
N ILE A 17 -12.85 2.00 3.57
CA ILE A 17 -13.33 3.14 4.34
C ILE A 17 -14.82 3.44 4.09
N THR A 18 -15.30 3.19 2.87
CA THR A 18 -16.73 3.30 2.54
C THR A 18 -17.56 2.33 3.37
N THR A 19 -17.12 1.08 3.48
CA THR A 19 -17.79 0.06 4.29
C THR A 19 -17.70 0.38 5.79
N ASP A 20 -16.58 0.91 6.28
CA ASP A 20 -16.43 1.35 7.67
C ASP A 20 -17.45 2.47 8.00
N ILE A 21 -17.61 3.43 7.08
CA ILE A 21 -18.59 4.53 7.20
C ILE A 21 -20.03 3.99 7.23
N GLU A 22 -20.35 3.01 6.38
CA GLU A 22 -21.66 2.36 6.35
C GLU A 22 -21.95 1.60 7.66
N LEU A 23 -20.96 0.85 8.18
CA LEU A 23 -21.09 0.13 9.45
C LEU A 23 -21.32 1.09 10.63
N ALA A 24 -20.53 2.16 10.73
CA ALA A 24 -20.70 3.18 11.75
C ALA A 24 -22.06 3.89 11.65
N SER A 25 -22.60 4.02 10.44
CA SER A 25 -23.91 4.67 10.23
C SER A 25 -25.09 3.76 10.55
N ASN A 26 -24.97 2.45 10.28
CA ASN A 26 -26.06 1.49 10.39
C ASN A 26 -26.07 0.70 11.71
N ILE A 27 -24.95 0.66 12.45
CA ILE A 27 -24.82 -0.11 13.70
C ILE A 27 -24.51 0.86 14.86
N PRO A 28 -25.52 1.59 15.38
CA PRO A 28 -25.33 2.61 16.41
C PRO A 28 -24.93 2.04 17.78
N GLN A 29 -24.80 0.72 17.91
CA GLN A 29 -24.27 0.07 19.10
C GLN A 29 -22.73 0.02 19.12
N ILE A 30 -22.05 0.25 17.99
CA ILE A 30 -20.59 0.33 17.96
C ILE A 30 -20.16 1.62 18.66
N ASP A 31 -19.18 1.54 19.54
CA ASP A 31 -18.64 2.70 20.25
C ASP A 31 -17.46 3.34 19.51
N PHE A 32 -16.62 2.54 18.83
CA PHE A 32 -15.64 3.03 17.85
C PHE A 32 -15.12 1.91 16.94
N ILE A 33 -14.49 2.31 15.84
CA ILE A 33 -13.92 1.42 14.83
C ILE A 33 -12.40 1.61 14.74
N ILE A 34 -11.66 0.49 14.78
CA ILE A 34 -10.24 0.40 14.42
C ILE A 34 -10.17 -0.32 13.06
N GLY A 35 -9.84 0.43 12.01
CA GLY A 35 -9.81 -0.06 10.63
C GLY A 35 -8.40 -0.25 10.07
N GLY A 36 -8.33 -0.82 8.87
CA GLY A 36 -7.21 -0.81 7.93
C GLY A 36 -7.73 -1.07 6.52
N HIS A 37 -6.87 -1.18 5.49
CA HIS A 37 -7.16 -1.55 4.07
C HIS A 37 -6.65 -0.51 3.07
N GLU A 38 -6.84 0.78 3.35
CA GLU A 38 -6.47 1.86 2.42
C GLU A 38 -4.96 2.11 2.35
N HIS A 39 -4.20 1.66 3.35
CA HIS A 39 -2.79 2.05 3.56
C HIS A 39 -2.61 3.56 3.86
N GLU A 40 -3.71 4.27 4.17
CA GLU A 40 -3.76 5.70 4.45
C GLU A 40 -4.36 5.96 5.83
N ASN A 41 -3.89 7.01 6.53
CA ASN A 41 -4.55 7.43 7.74
C ASN A 41 -5.94 8.02 7.48
N HIS A 42 -6.87 7.64 8.35
CA HIS A 42 -8.22 8.18 8.35
C HIS A 42 -8.72 8.41 9.77
N TYR A 43 -9.35 9.57 9.96
CA TYR A 43 -10.16 9.87 11.13
C TYR A 43 -11.50 10.44 10.71
N TYR A 44 -12.57 9.74 11.04
CA TYR A 44 -13.94 10.17 10.75
C TYR A 44 -14.86 9.97 11.94
N LEU A 45 -15.89 10.82 12.01
CA LEU A 45 -17.04 10.66 12.89
C LEU A 45 -18.27 10.41 12.02
N ARG A 46 -18.98 9.29 12.23
CA ARG A 46 -20.11 8.87 11.39
C ARG A 46 -21.29 8.32 12.19
N GLY A 47 -22.45 8.25 11.53
CA GLY A 47 -23.70 7.84 12.16
C GLY A 47 -24.26 8.86 13.14
N THR A 48 -25.42 8.54 13.71
CA THR A 48 -26.19 9.43 14.60
C THR A 48 -25.52 9.67 15.95
N LYS A 49 -24.58 8.80 16.35
CA LYS A 49 -23.81 8.93 17.59
C LYS A 49 -22.39 9.46 17.38
N TYR A 50 -22.03 9.90 16.17
CA TYR A 50 -20.67 10.34 15.85
C TYR A 50 -19.62 9.29 16.24
N ILE A 51 -19.85 8.04 15.83
CA ILE A 51 -18.94 6.91 16.10
C ILE A 51 -17.61 7.20 15.40
N PRO A 52 -16.48 7.23 16.13
CA PRO A 52 -15.18 7.48 15.54
C PRO A 52 -14.63 6.25 14.83
N ILE A 53 -14.02 6.50 13.67
CA ILE A 53 -13.32 5.53 12.83
C ILE A 53 -11.87 5.96 12.76
N PHE A 54 -10.95 5.06 13.13
CA PHE A 54 -9.51 5.31 13.13
C PHE A 54 -8.82 4.29 12.23
N LYS A 55 -7.98 4.78 11.30
CA LYS A 55 -7.10 3.95 10.46
C LYS A 55 -5.73 4.62 10.44
N ALA A 56 -4.67 3.88 10.74
CA ALA A 56 -3.32 4.40 10.64
C ALA A 56 -2.75 4.16 9.23
N ASP A 57 -1.61 4.78 8.93
CA ASP A 57 -0.89 4.55 7.68
C ASP A 57 -0.31 3.12 7.62
N THR A 58 0.23 2.75 6.46
CA THR A 58 0.91 1.46 6.23
C THR A 58 2.31 1.37 6.88
N ASN A 59 2.86 0.17 6.92
CA ASN A 59 4.24 -0.13 7.34
C ASN A 59 4.64 0.43 8.71
N ALA A 60 3.64 0.66 9.58
CA ALA A 60 3.82 1.28 10.89
C ALA A 60 4.52 2.65 10.86
N PHE A 61 4.47 3.40 9.74
CA PHE A 61 4.96 4.79 9.72
C PHE A 61 4.23 5.68 10.73
N THR A 62 2.97 5.35 11.01
CA THR A 62 2.20 5.91 12.11
C THR A 62 1.44 4.82 12.85
N VAL A 63 1.15 5.06 14.13
CA VAL A 63 0.30 4.20 14.95
C VAL A 63 -0.70 5.05 15.71
N TYR A 64 -1.93 4.57 15.85
CA TYR A 64 -2.87 5.17 16.81
C TYR A 64 -2.65 4.57 18.19
N ILE A 65 -2.47 5.45 19.19
CA ILE A 65 -2.53 5.08 20.61
C ILE A 65 -3.92 5.46 21.13
N HIS A 66 -4.76 4.44 21.36
CA HIS A 66 -6.09 4.59 21.92
C HIS A 66 -6.06 4.43 23.44
N ARG A 67 -6.50 5.46 24.17
CA ARG A 67 -6.68 5.43 25.62
C ARG A 67 -8.17 5.43 25.92
N CYS A 68 -8.66 4.29 26.40
CA CYS A 68 -10.06 4.00 26.61
C CYS A 68 -10.38 4.07 28.10
N ILE A 69 -11.39 4.85 28.49
CA ILE A 69 -11.81 5.04 29.88
C ILE A 69 -13.31 4.71 29.98
N TYR A 70 -13.66 3.81 30.90
CA TYR A 70 -15.04 3.46 31.19
C TYR A 70 -15.39 3.77 32.64
N ASN A 71 -16.44 4.56 32.84
CA ASN A 71 -16.97 4.85 34.17
C ASN A 71 -18.09 3.85 34.50
N LEU A 72 -17.86 3.00 35.50
CA LEU A 72 -18.79 1.94 35.91
C LEU A 72 -20.10 2.49 36.50
N ASP A 73 -20.03 3.56 37.29
CA ASP A 73 -21.22 4.14 37.96
C ASP A 73 -22.17 4.81 36.97
N ARG A 74 -21.61 5.59 36.05
CA ARG A 74 -22.36 6.37 35.04
C ARG A 74 -22.59 5.59 33.75
N LYS A 75 -21.96 4.43 33.59
CA LYS A 75 -21.94 3.63 32.36
C LYS A 75 -21.55 4.46 31.14
N ARG A 76 -20.49 5.27 31.26
CA ARG A 76 -20.02 6.15 30.18
C ARG A 76 -18.63 5.75 29.71
N PHE A 77 -18.51 5.59 28.40
CA PHE A 77 -17.26 5.33 27.70
C PHE A 77 -16.67 6.62 27.11
N HIS A 78 -15.35 6.80 27.23
CA HIS A 78 -14.59 7.86 26.57
C HIS A 78 -13.34 7.26 25.93
N ILE A 79 -12.98 7.77 24.75
CA ILE A 79 -11.77 7.39 24.03
C ILE A 79 -10.95 8.63 23.70
N TYR A 80 -9.64 8.56 23.97
CA TYR A 80 -8.66 9.55 23.58
C TYR A 80 -7.65 8.89 22.65
N SER A 81 -7.60 9.31 21.39
CA SER A 81 -6.75 8.73 20.37
C SER A 81 -5.67 9.73 19.95
N THR A 82 -4.43 9.26 19.84
CA THR A 82 -3.32 10.07 19.32
C THR A 82 -2.67 9.30 18.19
N LEU A 83 -2.55 9.91 17.00
CA LEU A 83 -1.72 9.37 15.93
C LEU A 83 -0.27 9.76 16.23
N VAL A 84 0.61 8.76 16.32
CA VAL A 84 2.02 8.94 16.63
C VAL A 84 2.84 8.46 15.44
N PRO A 85 3.70 9.32 14.84
CA PRO A 85 4.64 8.87 13.83
C PRO A 85 5.72 7.99 14.49
N ILE A 86 6.10 6.91 13.82
CA ILE A 86 7.22 6.07 14.21
C ILE A 86 8.45 6.56 13.47
N THR A 87 9.41 7.10 14.22
CA THR A 87 10.59 7.76 13.69
C THR A 87 11.84 7.27 14.42
N PRO A 88 13.05 7.48 13.87
CA PRO A 88 14.30 7.05 14.51
C PRO A 88 14.55 7.66 15.90
N GLU A 89 13.84 8.73 16.28
CA GLU A 89 13.88 9.30 17.63
C GLU A 89 13.25 8.39 18.70
N ILE A 90 12.42 7.42 18.30
CA ILE A 90 11.89 6.40 19.20
C ILE A 90 12.90 5.24 19.25
N PRO A 91 13.57 4.99 20.38
CA PRO A 91 14.56 3.93 20.45
C PRO A 91 13.91 2.55 20.30
N GLU A 92 14.59 1.65 19.60
CA GLU A 92 14.17 0.25 19.53
C GLU A 92 14.27 -0.40 20.92
N GLU A 93 13.30 -1.26 21.23
CA GLU A 93 13.37 -2.10 22.41
C GLU A 93 14.20 -3.35 22.08
N GLU A 94 15.25 -3.60 22.88
CA GLU A 94 16.33 -4.54 22.55
C GLU A 94 15.85 -5.97 22.28
N THR A 95 14.87 -6.47 23.05
CA THR A 95 14.38 -7.85 22.88
C THR A 95 13.55 -7.99 21.61
N THR A 96 12.70 -7.01 21.31
CA THR A 96 11.91 -6.93 20.07
C THR A 96 12.82 -6.77 18.85
N ALA A 97 13.82 -5.89 18.93
CA ALA A 97 14.80 -5.68 17.87
C ALA A 97 15.57 -6.96 17.56
N SER A 98 15.99 -7.71 18.60
CA SER A 98 16.68 -8.99 18.43
C SER A 98 15.84 -10.02 17.67
N VAL A 99 14.54 -10.10 17.97
CA VAL A 99 13.61 -11.01 17.26
C VAL A 99 13.40 -10.56 15.82
N ALA A 100 13.19 -9.26 15.58
CA ALA A 100 13.00 -8.73 14.23
C ALA A 100 14.25 -8.95 13.36
N ASN A 101 15.43 -8.64 13.89
CA ASN A 101 16.70 -8.82 13.21
C ASN A 101 16.99 -10.28 12.89
N TYR A 102 16.62 -11.21 13.78
CA TYR A 102 16.76 -12.64 13.49
C TYR A 102 15.98 -13.05 12.23
N TRP A 103 14.69 -12.68 12.14
CA TRP A 103 13.86 -13.02 10.98
C TRP A 103 14.30 -12.28 9.71
N PHE A 104 14.70 -11.02 9.83
CA PHE A 104 15.27 -10.26 8.73
C PHE A 104 16.52 -10.96 8.17
N ASN A 105 17.47 -11.31 9.04
CA ASN A 105 18.72 -11.97 8.64
C ASN A 105 18.48 -13.35 8.03
N LEU A 106 17.50 -14.12 8.54
CA LEU A 106 17.08 -15.36 7.89
C LEU A 106 16.51 -15.13 6.49
N GLY A 107 15.73 -14.08 6.29
CA GLY A 107 15.23 -13.68 4.96
C GLY A 107 16.37 -13.36 3.99
N ILE A 108 17.37 -12.58 4.44
CA ILE A 108 18.57 -12.27 3.67
C ILE A 108 19.35 -13.55 3.30
N GLN A 109 19.55 -14.46 4.25
CA GLN A 109 20.18 -15.76 3.98
C GLN A 109 19.39 -16.59 2.98
N GLY A 110 18.05 -16.55 3.05
CA GLY A 110 17.17 -17.21 2.08
C GLY A 110 17.38 -16.69 0.65
N PHE A 111 17.48 -15.37 0.47
CA PHE A 111 17.81 -14.79 -0.84
C PHE A 111 19.20 -15.21 -1.31
N GLN A 112 20.20 -15.19 -0.44
CA GLN A 112 21.56 -15.65 -0.75
C GLN A 112 21.61 -17.12 -1.19
N ALA A 113 20.84 -17.98 -0.53
CA ALA A 113 20.74 -19.40 -0.91
C ALA A 113 20.10 -19.60 -2.31
N LEU A 114 19.31 -18.63 -2.80
CA LEU A 114 18.76 -18.61 -4.15
C LEU A 114 19.70 -17.98 -5.19
N GLY A 115 20.90 -17.54 -4.77
CA GLY A 115 21.90 -16.92 -5.63
C GLY A 115 21.73 -15.42 -5.83
N TYR A 116 20.92 -14.76 -4.99
CA TYR A 116 20.83 -13.31 -4.93
C TYR A 116 21.92 -12.74 -4.01
N GLU A 117 22.32 -11.50 -4.27
CA GLU A 117 23.20 -10.68 -3.44
C GLU A 117 22.44 -9.44 -2.94
N PRO A 118 21.63 -9.56 -1.86
CA PRO A 118 20.70 -8.49 -1.45
C PRO A 118 21.35 -7.11 -1.21
N ASN A 119 22.60 -7.10 -0.76
CA ASN A 119 23.36 -5.87 -0.49
C ASN A 119 24.10 -5.31 -1.71
N GLU A 120 24.06 -6.00 -2.85
CA GLU A 120 24.67 -5.51 -4.08
C GLU A 120 23.98 -4.21 -4.52
N ILE A 121 24.79 -3.17 -4.77
CA ILE A 121 24.29 -1.92 -5.32
C ILE A 121 24.05 -2.12 -6.82
N VAL A 122 22.79 -1.99 -7.22
CA VAL A 122 22.36 -2.13 -8.62
C VAL A 122 22.39 -0.78 -9.34
N SER A 123 22.12 0.31 -8.61
CA SER A 123 22.12 1.66 -9.18
C SER A 123 22.25 2.73 -8.11
N CYS A 124 22.63 3.95 -8.52
CA CYS A 124 22.56 5.16 -7.70
C CYS A 124 21.73 6.21 -8.44
N LEU A 125 20.64 6.68 -7.81
CA LEU A 125 19.78 7.73 -8.32
C LEU A 125 20.43 9.10 -8.13
N PRO A 126 20.25 10.03 -9.08
CA PRO A 126 20.62 11.43 -8.88
C PRO A 126 19.88 12.04 -7.68
N ILE A 127 20.50 13.03 -7.03
CA ILE A 127 19.91 13.76 -5.90
C ILE A 127 18.56 14.36 -6.31
N GLY A 128 17.55 14.17 -5.47
CA GLY A 128 16.19 14.67 -5.68
C GLY A 128 15.33 13.82 -6.62
N ILE A 129 15.87 12.73 -7.18
CA ILE A 129 15.07 11.75 -7.93
C ILE A 129 14.55 10.68 -6.98
N GLU A 130 13.24 10.46 -7.03
CA GLU A 130 12.53 9.51 -6.19
C GLU A 130 11.79 8.50 -7.07
N LEU A 131 11.95 7.22 -6.75
CA LEU A 131 11.15 6.15 -7.35
C LEU A 131 10.02 5.81 -6.38
N ASP A 132 8.90 6.51 -6.53
CA ASP A 132 7.69 6.30 -5.72
C ASP A 132 7.02 4.97 -6.05
N GLY A 133 7.09 4.05 -5.08
CA GLY A 133 6.47 2.73 -5.09
C GLY A 133 5.35 2.58 -4.07
N GLN A 134 4.84 3.68 -3.50
CA GLN A 134 3.74 3.66 -2.55
C GLN A 134 2.45 3.16 -3.21
N VAL A 135 1.66 2.42 -2.46
CA VAL A 135 0.38 1.85 -2.92
C VAL A 135 -0.58 2.94 -3.41
N GLN A 136 -0.66 4.05 -2.67
CA GLN A 136 -1.53 5.19 -3.00
C GLN A 136 -1.18 5.85 -4.34
N SER A 137 0.10 5.84 -4.72
CA SER A 137 0.61 6.47 -5.93
C SER A 137 0.53 5.50 -7.12
N CYS A 138 1.15 4.32 -6.99
CA CYS A 138 1.24 3.32 -8.06
C CYS A 138 -0.11 2.78 -8.52
N ARG A 139 -1.17 2.92 -7.71
CA ARG A 139 -2.54 2.51 -8.05
C ARG A 139 -3.43 3.67 -8.52
N ARG A 140 -2.89 4.87 -8.70
CA ARG A 140 -3.66 6.08 -9.05
C ARG A 140 -3.08 6.86 -10.21
N CYS A 141 -1.76 6.85 -10.36
CA CYS A 141 -1.05 7.54 -11.43
C CYS A 141 0.22 6.77 -11.85
N ILE A 142 0.80 7.19 -12.96
CA ILE A 142 2.12 6.71 -13.40
C ILE A 142 3.19 7.41 -12.56
N THR A 143 3.93 6.64 -11.77
CA THR A 143 5.12 7.12 -11.04
C THR A 143 6.39 6.89 -11.86
N LEU A 144 7.50 7.53 -11.47
CA LEU A 144 8.81 7.24 -12.08
C LEU A 144 9.20 5.77 -11.95
N LEU A 145 8.85 5.10 -10.84
CA LEU A 145 9.10 3.68 -10.66
C LEU A 145 8.31 2.84 -11.68
N THR A 146 7.01 3.06 -11.81
CA THR A 146 6.19 2.31 -12.77
C THR A 146 6.61 2.56 -14.21
N ALA A 147 7.03 3.78 -14.54
CA ALA A 147 7.58 4.12 -15.85
C ALA A 147 8.91 3.40 -16.12
N ALA A 148 9.81 3.36 -15.14
CA ALA A 148 11.09 2.65 -15.25
C ALA A 148 10.90 1.13 -15.44
N ILE A 149 9.94 0.53 -14.73
CA ILE A 149 9.59 -0.89 -14.92
C ILE A 149 9.07 -1.12 -16.35
N CYS A 150 8.16 -0.28 -16.83
CA CYS A 150 7.63 -0.35 -18.19
C CYS A 150 8.72 -0.20 -19.27
N GLU A 151 9.66 0.74 -19.12
CA GLU A 151 10.78 0.89 -20.06
C GLU A 151 11.74 -0.32 -19.98
N THR A 152 11.97 -0.88 -18.79
CA THR A 152 12.75 -2.12 -18.65
C THR A 152 12.11 -3.28 -19.41
N MET A 153 10.78 -3.42 -19.34
CA MET A 153 10.06 -4.42 -20.13
C MET A 153 10.17 -4.18 -21.64
N LEU A 154 10.34 -2.95 -22.12
CA LEU A 154 10.63 -2.68 -23.53
C LEU A 154 12.03 -3.18 -23.91
N LEU A 155 13.04 -2.87 -23.10
CA LEU A 155 14.42 -3.31 -23.33
C LEU A 155 14.53 -4.84 -23.40
N LEU A 156 13.85 -5.55 -22.50
CA LEU A 156 13.84 -7.03 -22.45
C LEU A 156 13.20 -7.71 -23.68
N THR A 157 12.51 -6.96 -24.53
CA THR A 157 11.66 -7.51 -25.60
C THR A 157 11.86 -6.78 -26.93
N VAL A 158 13.02 -6.14 -27.07
CA VAL A 158 13.41 -5.39 -28.27
C VAL A 158 13.37 -6.27 -29.52
N GLU A 159 13.76 -7.54 -29.40
CA GLU A 159 13.73 -8.52 -30.50
C GLU A 159 12.30 -8.79 -31.00
N ASN A 160 11.31 -8.71 -30.12
CA ASN A 160 9.90 -8.86 -30.48
C ASN A 160 9.30 -7.57 -31.09
N LYS A 161 10.09 -6.50 -31.25
CA LYS A 161 9.65 -5.20 -31.78
C LYS A 161 8.45 -4.63 -31.03
N THR A 162 8.42 -4.82 -29.71
CA THR A 162 7.27 -4.36 -28.92
C THR A 162 7.25 -2.84 -28.84
N THR A 163 6.07 -2.27 -29.03
CA THR A 163 5.86 -0.82 -29.09
C THR A 163 5.27 -0.22 -27.81
N ILE A 164 4.51 -1.01 -27.03
CA ILE A 164 3.75 -0.55 -25.86
C ILE A 164 3.93 -1.55 -24.72
N ARG A 165 4.04 -1.03 -23.49
CA ARG A 165 4.03 -1.83 -22.25
C ARG A 165 2.98 -1.32 -21.30
N ILE A 166 2.39 -2.27 -20.57
CA ILE A 166 1.42 -2.04 -19.52
C ILE A 166 1.79 -2.92 -18.32
N ILE A 167 1.56 -2.40 -17.12
CA ILE A 167 1.69 -3.11 -15.86
C ILE A 167 0.59 -2.61 -14.93
N ASN A 168 0.00 -3.50 -14.14
CA ASN A 168 -0.98 -3.09 -13.13
C ASN A 168 -0.26 -2.64 -11.86
N GLY A 169 -0.74 -1.58 -11.19
CA GLY A 169 -0.11 -1.00 -9.99
C GLY A 169 0.01 -1.98 -8.83
N GLY A 170 -0.88 -2.97 -8.75
CA GLY A 170 -0.82 -4.05 -7.75
C GLY A 170 0.43 -4.93 -7.85
N ARG A 171 1.13 -4.90 -8.99
CA ARG A 171 2.40 -5.60 -9.22
C ARG A 171 3.58 -4.96 -8.48
N VAL A 172 3.52 -3.67 -8.17
CA VAL A 172 4.52 -2.97 -7.35
C VAL A 172 4.19 -3.18 -5.88
N ARG A 173 5.12 -3.77 -5.11
CA ARG A 173 4.84 -4.29 -3.75
C ARG A 173 5.55 -3.56 -2.62
N ILE A 174 6.48 -2.67 -2.95
CA ILE A 174 7.41 -2.08 -2.00
C ILE A 174 6.75 -1.18 -0.94
N ASP A 175 5.66 -0.50 -1.31
CA ASP A 175 4.92 0.48 -0.49
C ASP A 175 5.83 1.52 0.22
N ASP A 176 6.77 2.08 -0.54
CA ASP A 176 7.82 2.99 -0.08
C ASP A 176 8.37 3.81 -1.26
N ILE A 177 9.22 4.79 -0.97
CA ILE A 177 9.87 5.63 -1.97
C ILE A 177 11.38 5.37 -1.94
N LEU A 178 11.92 4.84 -3.04
CA LEU A 178 13.35 4.59 -3.17
C LEU A 178 14.10 5.86 -3.59
N ARG A 179 15.26 6.08 -2.97
CA ARG A 179 16.12 7.26 -3.15
C ARG A 179 17.58 6.82 -3.16
N GLU A 180 18.42 7.62 -3.82
CA GLU A 180 19.88 7.45 -3.78
C GLU A 180 20.33 6.03 -4.15
N THR A 181 20.83 5.24 -3.19
CA THR A 181 21.36 3.90 -3.45
C THR A 181 20.23 2.90 -3.61
N ILE A 182 20.23 2.19 -4.73
CA ILE A 182 19.29 1.09 -5.02
C ILE A 182 20.04 -0.22 -4.94
N THR A 183 19.61 -1.08 -4.03
CA THR A 183 20.18 -2.42 -3.82
C THR A 183 19.40 -3.50 -4.56
N GLN A 184 19.96 -4.69 -4.66
CA GLN A 184 19.23 -5.84 -5.19
C GLN A 184 18.02 -6.19 -4.30
N TYR A 185 18.14 -6.01 -2.98
CA TYR A 185 17.02 -6.15 -2.06
C TYR A 185 15.87 -5.21 -2.41
N ASP A 186 16.17 -3.95 -2.81
CA ASP A 186 15.15 -3.00 -3.28
C ASP A 186 14.39 -3.50 -4.51
N ILE A 187 15.09 -4.12 -5.47
CA ILE A 187 14.44 -4.71 -6.64
C ILE A 187 13.52 -5.89 -6.23
N LEU A 188 13.99 -6.73 -5.31
CA LEU A 188 13.23 -7.88 -4.81
C LEU A 188 11.96 -7.45 -4.06
N ARG A 189 11.98 -6.35 -3.29
CA ARG A 189 10.77 -5.80 -2.64
C ARG A 189 9.84 -5.06 -3.60
N VAL A 190 10.34 -4.53 -4.72
CA VAL A 190 9.51 -3.87 -5.76
C VAL A 190 8.66 -4.90 -6.53
N VAL A 191 9.26 -5.98 -7.03
CA VAL A 191 8.61 -7.02 -7.84
C VAL A 191 8.95 -8.43 -7.32
N PRO A 192 8.41 -8.82 -6.16
CA PRO A 192 8.85 -10.02 -5.42
C PRO A 192 8.45 -11.35 -6.04
N PHE A 193 7.45 -11.38 -6.94
CA PHE A 193 7.00 -12.65 -7.51
C PHE A 193 7.73 -12.98 -8.83
N PRO A 194 8.05 -14.26 -9.08
CA PRO A 194 8.77 -14.72 -10.27
C PRO A 194 7.88 -14.75 -11.53
N ASP A 195 7.28 -13.61 -11.85
CA ASP A 195 6.40 -13.46 -13.00
C ASP A 195 7.19 -13.37 -14.29
N ARG A 196 6.56 -13.78 -15.40
CA ARG A 196 7.15 -13.72 -16.73
C ARG A 196 6.65 -12.50 -17.48
N VAL A 197 7.54 -11.85 -18.21
CA VAL A 197 7.14 -10.86 -19.22
C VAL A 197 6.61 -11.60 -20.44
N ILE A 198 5.38 -11.26 -20.85
CA ILE A 198 4.74 -11.83 -22.04
C ILE A 198 4.61 -10.78 -23.14
N VAL A 199 4.75 -11.22 -24.39
CA VAL A 199 4.54 -10.38 -25.57
C VAL A 199 3.31 -10.87 -26.31
N LEU A 200 2.39 -9.96 -26.61
CA LEU A 200 1.14 -10.25 -27.30
C LEU A 200 0.99 -9.30 -28.49
N CYS A 201 0.47 -9.82 -29.61
CA CYS A 201 -0.07 -9.00 -30.69
C CYS A 201 -1.56 -8.79 -30.41
N VAL A 202 -1.97 -7.54 -30.22
CA VAL A 202 -3.32 -7.20 -29.75
C VAL A 202 -3.96 -6.20 -30.73
N PRO A 203 -5.22 -6.41 -31.15
CA PRO A 203 -5.94 -5.41 -31.92
C PRO A 203 -6.00 -4.06 -31.19
N GLY A 204 -5.79 -2.95 -31.90
CA GLY A 204 -5.76 -1.61 -31.29
C GLY A 204 -7.03 -1.26 -30.50
N GLN A 205 -8.19 -1.74 -30.95
CA GLN A 205 -9.46 -1.55 -30.24
C GLN A 205 -9.48 -2.24 -28.87
N LEU A 206 -8.97 -3.48 -28.79
CA LEU A 206 -8.90 -4.21 -27.52
C LEU A 206 -7.89 -3.55 -26.58
N LEU A 207 -6.76 -3.09 -27.10
CA LEU A 207 -5.78 -2.35 -26.31
C LEU A 207 -6.39 -1.06 -25.72
N ALA A 208 -7.13 -0.30 -26.53
CA ALA A 208 -7.80 0.92 -26.07
C ALA A 208 -8.81 0.61 -24.94
N GLN A 209 -9.62 -0.44 -25.10
CA GLN A 209 -10.56 -0.87 -24.05
C GLN A 209 -9.84 -1.26 -22.75
N VAL A 210 -8.78 -2.07 -22.84
CA VAL A 210 -7.99 -2.48 -21.67
C VAL A 210 -7.39 -1.28 -20.95
N LEU A 211 -6.83 -0.32 -21.69
CA LEU A 211 -6.24 0.89 -21.12
C LEU A 211 -7.32 1.77 -20.45
N THR A 212 -8.43 2.06 -21.11
CA THR A 212 -9.55 2.84 -20.53
C THR A 212 -10.10 2.18 -19.26
N THR A 213 -10.39 0.88 -19.32
CA THR A 213 -10.87 0.15 -18.13
C THR A 213 -9.83 0.14 -17.01
N GLY A 214 -8.57 -0.15 -17.35
CA GLY A 214 -7.46 -0.16 -16.38
C GLY A 214 -7.26 1.19 -15.70
N MET A 215 -7.25 2.30 -16.46
CA MET A 215 -7.07 3.65 -15.91
C MET A 215 -8.25 4.11 -15.05
N SER A 216 -9.45 3.55 -15.25
CA SER A 216 -10.61 3.83 -14.40
C SER A 216 -10.50 3.26 -12.98
N PHE A 217 -9.65 2.26 -12.75
CA PHE A 217 -9.47 1.58 -11.46
C PHE A 217 -8.56 2.33 -10.46
N LYS A 218 -8.65 3.66 -10.40
CA LYS A 218 -7.85 4.47 -9.47
C LYS A 218 -8.06 4.03 -8.01
N GLY A 219 -6.97 3.83 -7.28
CA GLY A 219 -6.93 3.28 -5.92
C GLY A 219 -6.85 1.75 -5.84
N TYR A 220 -7.13 1.04 -6.94
CA TYR A 220 -7.14 -0.42 -6.96
C TYR A 220 -5.89 -0.98 -7.63
N GLY A 221 -5.51 -2.21 -7.26
CA GLY A 221 -4.35 -2.90 -7.84
C GLY A 221 -4.46 -3.17 -9.34
N MET A 222 -5.65 -3.01 -9.92
CA MET A 222 -5.92 -3.14 -11.35
C MET A 222 -5.60 -1.87 -12.15
N PHE A 223 -5.31 -0.73 -11.50
CA PHE A 223 -4.88 0.48 -12.20
C PHE A 223 -3.69 0.20 -13.11
N ILE A 224 -3.73 0.64 -14.37
CA ILE A 224 -2.67 0.34 -15.34
C ILE A 224 -1.72 1.54 -15.48
N ALA A 225 -0.45 1.30 -15.22
CA ALA A 225 0.64 2.14 -15.69
C ALA A 225 1.13 1.65 -17.07
N TYR A 226 1.57 2.58 -17.91
CA TYR A 226 1.94 2.29 -19.29
C TYR A 226 3.10 3.17 -19.77
N THR A 227 3.71 2.80 -20.89
CA THR A 227 4.63 3.66 -21.65
C THR A 227 4.31 3.63 -23.15
N ARG A 228 4.78 4.66 -23.87
CA ARG A 228 4.66 4.83 -25.33
C ARG A 228 3.22 4.90 -25.85
N VAL A 229 2.27 5.26 -24.98
CA VAL A 229 0.89 5.60 -25.34
C VAL A 229 0.68 7.09 -25.10
N LYS A 230 0.01 7.77 -26.05
CA LYS A 230 -0.51 9.13 -25.83
C LYS A 230 -2.02 9.04 -25.66
N THR A 231 -2.50 9.46 -24.50
CA THR A 231 -3.93 9.65 -24.22
C THR A 231 -4.25 11.12 -24.43
N PHE A 232 -5.46 11.43 -24.93
CA PHE A 232 -5.85 12.81 -25.27
C PHE A 232 -6.03 13.71 -24.04
N ASP A 233 -6.03 13.14 -22.84
CA ASP A 233 -6.33 13.79 -21.58
C ASP A 233 -5.27 13.50 -20.49
N ASN A 234 -4.10 12.99 -20.90
CA ASN A 234 -3.00 12.58 -20.02
C ASN A 234 -3.35 11.48 -19.01
N GLY A 235 -4.31 10.58 -19.33
CA GLY A 235 -4.60 9.39 -18.52
C GLY A 235 -5.66 9.66 -17.44
N ASN A 236 -6.57 10.59 -17.71
CA ASN A 236 -7.69 10.94 -16.83
C ASN A 236 -8.99 10.20 -17.16
N THR A 237 -9.02 9.44 -18.27
CA THR A 237 -10.16 8.67 -18.83
C THR A 237 -9.73 7.25 -19.14
#